data_AF-A0A1V1UMY6-F1
#
_entry.id   AF-A0A1V1UMY6-F1
#
_cell.length_a   1.000
_cell.length_b   1.000
_cell.length_c   1.000
_cell.angle_alpha   90.00
_cell.angle_beta   90.00
_cell.angle_gamma   90.00
#
_symmetry.space_group_name_H-M   'P 1'
#
loop_
_entity.id
_entity.type
_entity.pdbx_description
1 polymer ?
#
loop_
_entity_poly.entity_id
_entity_poly.type
_entity_poly.pdbx_seq_one_letter_code
_entity_poly.pdbx_strand_id
1 'polypeptide(L)'
;MLVMTTNALEAGTIAPPFPSWPGLHVLIVLPGSECDRQALEALNDRFIIIEWLQEPADATVLLCDVIGWLERRLDEDEGPLLYIDHPLGKAVEPDDPDQIPPLAVDATFDPDANINRLVLGEMIATSPLLPDLFRKLDGRPANDTQFTEILTDLFVWKDA
;
A
#
# COMPACT_ATOMS: atom_id res chain seq x y z
N MET A 1 7.23 1.13 9.63
CA MET A 1 6.34 0.25 8.84
C MET A 1 5.55 1.13 7.92
N LEU A 2 5.60 0.97 6.60
CA LEU A 2 4.76 1.75 5.70
C LEU A 2 3.39 1.06 5.54
N VAL A 3 2.36 1.66 6.11
CA VAL A 3 0.96 1.26 5.85
C VAL A 3 0.39 2.21 4.83
N MET A 4 0.05 1.70 3.65
CA MET A 4 -0.57 2.46 2.57
C MET A 4 -2.04 2.09 2.49
N THR A 5 -2.89 3.04 2.83
CA THR A 5 -4.35 2.89 2.73
C THR A 5 -4.85 3.89 1.72
N THR A 6 -5.75 3.47 0.83
CA THR A 6 -6.39 4.40 -0.11
C THR A 6 -7.82 4.61 0.33
N ASN A 7 -8.17 5.88 0.44
CA ASN A 7 -9.43 6.30 0.99
C ASN A 7 -10.33 6.74 -0.16
N ALA A 8 -11.26 5.88 -0.52
CA ALA A 8 -12.62 6.37 -0.73
C ALA A 8 -13.29 6.48 0.65
N LEU A 9 -12.99 7.53 1.43
CA LEU A 9 -13.87 7.91 2.53
C LEU A 9 -15.16 8.40 1.90
N GLU A 10 -16.26 7.68 2.10
CA GLU A 10 -17.58 8.20 1.78
C GLU A 10 -17.88 9.41 2.68
N ALA A 11 -18.37 10.51 2.10
CA ALA A 11 -18.70 11.70 2.86
C ALA A 11 -19.72 11.39 3.96
N GLY A 12 -19.40 11.77 5.20
CA GLY A 12 -20.26 11.54 6.36
C GLY A 12 -20.05 10.19 7.08
N THR A 13 -19.10 9.39 6.64
CA THR A 13 -18.74 8.12 7.30
C THR A 13 -17.57 8.35 8.25
N ILE A 14 -17.66 7.77 9.44
CA ILE A 14 -16.52 7.73 10.37
C ILE A 14 -15.46 6.86 9.70
N ALA A 15 -14.25 7.39 9.51
CA ALA A 15 -13.14 6.60 8.98
C ALA A 15 -12.99 5.30 9.81
N PRO A 16 -12.79 4.13 9.18
CA PRO A 16 -12.56 2.90 9.91
C PRO A 16 -11.39 3.09 10.90
N PRO A 17 -11.36 2.33 12.01
CA PRO A 17 -10.23 2.39 12.92
C PRO A 17 -8.97 2.03 12.14
N PHE A 18 -8.12 3.03 11.91
CA PHE A 18 -6.84 2.80 11.26
C PHE A 18 -6.01 1.83 12.11
N PRO A 19 -5.27 0.92 11.46
CA PRO A 19 -4.48 -0.08 12.16
C PRO A 19 -3.49 0.60 13.13
N SER A 20 -3.32 0.05 14.33
CA SER A 20 -2.38 0.57 15.34
C SER A 20 -0.92 0.18 15.06
N TRP A 21 -0.58 0.00 13.80
CA TRP A 21 0.67 -0.55 13.34
C TRP A 21 1.80 0.47 13.59
N PRO A 22 2.98 0.07 14.12
CA PRO A 22 4.07 1.02 14.37
C PRO A 22 4.77 1.41 13.07
N GLY A 23 4.73 2.70 12.68
CA GLY A 23 5.47 3.16 11.51
C GLY A 23 4.89 4.38 10.80
N LEU A 24 5.41 4.64 9.60
CA LEU A 24 4.87 5.62 8.67
C LEU A 24 3.51 5.20 8.11
N HIS A 25 2.46 5.96 8.41
CA HIS A 25 1.17 5.77 7.78
C HIS A 25 0.99 6.72 6.61
N VAL A 26 0.60 6.18 5.45
CA VAL A 26 0.32 6.95 4.24
C VAL A 26 -1.14 6.79 3.87
N LEU A 27 -1.78 7.93 3.68
CA LEU A 27 -3.14 8.03 3.21
C LEU A 27 -3.17 8.56 1.79
N ILE A 28 -3.71 7.76 0.87
CA ILE A 28 -3.87 8.17 -0.53
C ILE A 28 -5.32 8.60 -0.77
N VAL A 29 -5.47 9.77 -1.36
CA VAL A 29 -6.75 10.34 -1.75
C VAL A 29 -6.82 10.35 -3.28
N LEU A 30 -7.68 9.53 -3.86
CA LEU A 30 -7.86 9.42 -5.30
C LEU A 30 -8.86 10.48 -5.83
N PRO A 31 -8.83 10.80 -7.13
CA PRO A 31 -9.84 11.66 -7.72
C PRO A 31 -11.25 11.10 -7.51
N GLY A 32 -12.19 11.96 -7.12
CA GLY A 32 -13.57 11.53 -6.83
C GLY A 32 -13.78 10.97 -5.43
N SER A 33 -12.73 10.82 -4.61
CA SER A 33 -12.88 10.62 -3.17
C SER A 33 -13.65 11.79 -2.56
N GLU A 34 -14.74 11.51 -1.83
CA GLU A 34 -15.56 12.53 -1.18
C GLU A 34 -14.95 13.03 0.15
N CYS A 35 -13.61 13.06 0.21
CA CYS A 35 -12.86 13.51 1.38
C CYS A 35 -13.01 15.02 1.56
N ASP A 36 -13.65 15.44 2.65
CA ASP A 36 -13.65 16.84 3.06
C ASP A 36 -12.24 17.27 3.52
N ARG A 37 -11.85 18.49 3.18
CA ARG A 37 -10.57 19.08 3.56
C ARG A 37 -10.41 19.15 5.08
N GLN A 38 -11.48 19.46 5.82
CA GLN A 38 -11.44 19.50 7.27
C GLN A 38 -11.15 18.12 7.87
N ALA A 39 -11.67 17.06 7.26
CA ALA A 39 -11.40 15.68 7.66
C ALA A 39 -9.93 15.30 7.40
N LEU A 40 -9.36 15.71 6.25
CA LEU A 40 -7.95 15.50 5.94
C LEU A 40 -7.03 16.25 6.90
N GLU A 41 -7.35 17.51 7.23
CA GLU A 41 -6.58 18.30 8.19
C GLU A 41 -6.56 17.67 9.59
N ALA A 42 -7.64 16.99 9.98
CA ALA A 42 -7.72 16.27 11.25
C ALA A 42 -6.92 14.95 11.28
N LEU A 43 -6.48 14.45 10.12
CA LEU A 43 -5.68 13.23 9.97
C LEU A 43 -4.19 13.52 9.74
N ASN A 44 -3.83 14.78 9.47
CA ASN A 44 -2.48 15.17 9.04
C ASN A 44 -1.41 15.03 10.13
N ASP A 45 -1.81 14.88 11.40
CA ASP A 45 -0.91 14.58 12.52
C ASP A 45 -0.59 13.07 12.65
N ARG A 46 -1.37 12.21 11.99
CA ARG A 46 -1.28 10.76 12.06
C ARG A 46 -0.82 10.10 10.76
N PHE A 47 -1.01 10.77 9.62
CA PHE A 47 -0.72 10.26 8.29
C PHE A 47 0.10 11.25 7.46
N ILE A 48 0.94 10.72 6.58
CA ILE A 48 1.34 11.45 5.37
C ILE A 48 0.17 11.33 4.40
N ILE A 49 -0.42 12.46 4.04
CA ILE A 49 -1.53 12.51 3.10
C ILE A 49 -0.96 12.80 1.71
N ILE A 50 -1.32 11.97 0.72
CA ILE A 50 -0.95 12.14 -0.68
C ILE A 50 -2.22 12.23 -1.52
N GLU A 51 -2.48 13.41 -2.07
CA GLU A 51 -3.61 13.67 -2.97
C GLU A 51 -3.19 13.38 -4.42
N TRP A 52 -3.84 12.41 -5.05
CA TRP A 52 -3.66 12.07 -6.46
C TRP A 52 -4.56 12.94 -7.34
N LEU A 53 -3.98 13.62 -8.33
CA LEU A 53 -4.71 14.54 -9.20
C LEU A 53 -5.37 13.86 -10.40
N GLN A 54 -4.90 12.68 -10.78
CA GLN A 54 -5.40 11.86 -11.88
C GLN A 54 -5.52 10.42 -11.41
N GLU A 55 -6.42 9.63 -11.99
CA GLU A 55 -6.56 8.25 -11.58
C GLU A 55 -5.30 7.47 -12.03
N PRO A 56 -4.63 6.72 -11.13
CA PRO A 56 -3.51 5.88 -11.51
C PRO A 56 -3.97 4.78 -12.48
N ALA A 57 -3.06 4.30 -13.33
CA ALA A 57 -3.39 3.25 -14.28
C ALA A 57 -3.73 1.93 -13.59
N ASP A 58 -2.99 1.59 -12.53
CA ASP A 58 -3.17 0.39 -11.71
C ASP A 58 -2.51 0.60 -10.33
N ALA A 59 -2.66 -0.38 -9.43
CA ALA A 59 -2.09 -0.30 -8.09
C ALA A 59 -0.55 -0.31 -8.11
N THR A 60 0.04 -1.03 -9.07
CA THR A 60 1.49 -1.13 -9.24
C THR A 60 2.13 0.23 -9.54
N VAL A 61 1.54 1.01 -10.45
CA VAL A 61 2.00 2.38 -10.76
C VAL A 61 1.92 3.26 -9.53
N LEU A 62 0.78 3.25 -8.84
CA LEU A 62 0.59 4.01 -7.61
C LEU A 62 1.63 3.63 -6.54
N LEU A 63 1.92 2.34 -6.37
CA LEU A 63 2.93 1.87 -5.43
C LEU A 63 4.34 2.35 -5.78
N CYS A 64 4.72 2.26 -7.07
CA CYS A 64 6.04 2.74 -7.52
C CYS A 64 6.22 4.23 -7.25
N ASP A 65 5.19 5.04 -7.53
CA ASP A 65 5.21 6.49 -7.29
C ASP A 65 5.34 6.81 -5.79
N VAL A 66 4.53 6.18 -4.93
CA VAL A 66 4.56 6.41 -3.48
C VAL A 66 5.92 6.06 -2.90
N ILE A 67 6.47 4.89 -3.24
CA ILE A 67 7.78 4.45 -2.77
C ILE A 67 8.87 5.40 -3.28
N GLY A 68 8.80 5.83 -4.54
CA GLY A 68 9.73 6.80 -5.11
C GLY A 68 9.69 8.15 -4.39
N TRP A 69 8.50 8.66 -4.05
CA TRP A 69 8.36 9.94 -3.33
C TRP A 69 8.80 9.87 -1.87
N LEU A 70 8.64 8.70 -1.25
CA LEU A 70 8.94 8.49 0.15
C LEU A 70 10.31 7.86 0.40
N GLU A 71 11.12 7.58 -0.63
CA GLU A 71 12.41 6.88 -0.53
C GLU A 71 13.26 7.39 0.64
N ARG A 72 13.47 8.70 0.75
CA ARG A 72 14.26 9.30 1.83
C ARG A 72 13.66 9.09 3.23
N ARG A 73 12.33 9.03 3.35
CA ARG A 73 11.66 8.76 4.64
C ARG A 73 11.64 7.28 4.98
N LEU A 74 11.61 6.42 3.96
CA LEU A 74 11.70 4.97 4.12
C LEU A 74 13.10 4.56 4.59
N ASP A 75 14.14 5.23 4.13
CA ASP A 75 15.52 5.03 4.64
C ASP A 75 15.69 5.48 6.10
N GLU A 76 14.84 6.39 6.58
CA GLU A 76 14.87 6.94 7.94
C GLU A 76 13.97 6.16 8.93
N ASP A 77 13.05 5.30 8.46
CA ASP A 77 12.12 4.51 9.28
C ASP A 77 12.66 3.07 9.48
N GLU A 78 12.64 2.56 10.71
CA GLU A 78 13.14 1.21 11.04
C GLU A 78 12.09 0.10 10.87
N GLY A 79 10.83 0.42 10.55
CA GLY A 79 9.74 -0.58 10.54
C GLY A 79 9.30 -1.11 9.15
N PRO A 80 8.52 -2.22 9.09
CA PRO A 80 8.17 -2.98 7.87
C PRO A 80 7.54 -2.20 6.70
N LEU A 81 8.06 -2.29 5.49
CA LEU A 81 7.73 -1.37 4.40
C LEU A 81 6.35 -1.54 3.73
N LEU A 82 5.43 -2.45 4.13
CA LEU A 82 4.16 -2.58 3.40
C LEU A 82 2.99 -3.25 4.13
N TYR A 83 1.88 -2.51 4.27
CA TYR A 83 0.51 -3.03 4.32
C TYR A 83 -0.33 -2.29 3.29
N ILE A 84 -1.04 -3.00 2.41
CA ILE A 84 -1.90 -2.39 1.40
C ILE A 84 -3.30 -2.97 1.51
N ASP A 85 -4.19 -2.16 2.05
CA ASP A 85 -5.61 -2.45 2.08
C ASP A 85 -6.31 -1.58 1.04
N HIS A 86 -6.86 -2.24 0.01
CA HIS A 86 -7.64 -1.60 -1.05
C HIS A 86 -6.92 -0.44 -1.76
N PRO A 87 -5.91 -0.70 -2.62
CA PRO A 87 -5.09 0.34 -3.26
C PRO A 87 -5.84 1.24 -4.25
N LEU A 88 -6.99 0.79 -4.72
CA LEU A 88 -7.89 1.56 -5.59
C LEU A 88 -9.33 1.55 -5.06
N GLY A 89 -9.54 1.09 -3.83
CA GLY A 89 -10.85 0.77 -3.27
C GLY A 89 -11.22 1.56 -2.02
N LYS A 90 -12.37 1.23 -1.44
CA LYS A 90 -12.79 1.80 -0.15
C LYS A 90 -11.93 1.21 0.96
N ALA A 91 -11.48 2.05 1.89
CA ALA A 91 -10.84 1.57 3.11
C ALA A 91 -11.81 0.67 3.88
N VAL A 92 -11.36 -0.53 4.26
CA VAL A 92 -12.10 -1.47 5.09
C VAL A 92 -11.37 -1.68 6.42
N GLU A 93 -11.90 -2.57 7.25
CA GLU A 93 -11.21 -2.97 8.48
C GLU A 93 -9.96 -3.80 8.11
N PRO A 94 -8.77 -3.40 8.58
CA PRO A 94 -7.54 -4.09 8.21
C PRO A 94 -7.45 -5.47 8.86
N ASP A 95 -6.74 -6.39 8.21
CA ASP A 95 -6.42 -7.68 8.82
C ASP A 95 -5.47 -7.51 10.02
N ASP A 96 -5.58 -8.45 10.96
CA ASP A 96 -4.69 -8.53 12.11
C ASP A 96 -3.27 -8.97 11.65
N PRO A 97 -2.23 -8.15 11.86
CA PRO A 97 -0.86 -8.43 11.43
C PRO A 97 -0.33 -9.73 12.02
N ASP A 98 -0.73 -10.05 13.26
CA ASP A 98 -0.28 -11.24 13.97
C ASP A 98 -0.78 -12.53 13.31
N GLN A 99 -1.74 -12.41 12.39
CA GLN A 99 -2.31 -13.52 11.62
C GLN A 99 -1.67 -13.67 10.23
N ILE A 100 -0.84 -12.71 9.80
CA ILE A 100 -0.17 -12.74 8.49
C ILE A 100 1.14 -13.53 8.62
N PRO A 101 1.33 -14.63 7.88
CA PRO A 101 2.59 -15.36 7.91
C PRO A 101 3.77 -14.47 7.50
N PRO A 102 4.96 -14.55 8.15
CA PRO A 102 6.06 -13.61 7.91
C PRO A 102 6.56 -13.54 6.45
N LEU A 103 6.38 -14.62 5.68
CA LEU A 103 6.77 -14.73 4.27
C LEU A 103 5.57 -14.76 3.31
N ALA A 104 4.38 -14.34 3.76
CA ALA A 104 3.19 -14.34 2.92
C ALA A 104 3.23 -13.24 1.86
N VAL A 105 2.83 -13.58 0.64
CA VAL A 105 2.34 -12.64 -0.37
C VAL A 105 0.91 -13.04 -0.64
N ASP A 106 -0.05 -12.23 -0.18
CA ASP A 106 -1.48 -12.48 -0.35
C ASP A 106 -2.10 -11.35 -1.15
N ALA A 107 -2.68 -11.66 -2.29
CA ALA A 107 -3.28 -10.69 -3.19
C ALA A 107 -4.68 -11.13 -3.62
N THR A 108 -5.61 -10.19 -3.62
CA THR A 108 -6.93 -10.37 -4.24
C THR A 108 -7.09 -9.39 -5.38
N PHE A 109 -7.86 -9.78 -6.39
CA PHE A 109 -8.07 -9.00 -7.61
C PHE A 109 -9.54 -8.71 -7.83
N ASP A 110 -9.82 -7.57 -8.45
CA ASP A 110 -11.13 -7.23 -8.98
C ASP A 110 -11.42 -8.00 -10.30
N PRO A 111 -12.63 -7.86 -10.90
CA PRO A 111 -12.96 -8.50 -12.18
C PRO A 111 -12.10 -8.07 -13.37
N ASP A 112 -11.44 -6.91 -13.27
CA ASP A 112 -10.59 -6.32 -14.30
C ASP A 112 -9.09 -6.68 -14.11
N ALA A 113 -8.79 -7.56 -13.15
CA ALA A 113 -7.46 -8.03 -12.77
C ALA A 113 -6.55 -6.96 -12.12
N ASN A 114 -7.14 -5.90 -11.56
CA ASN A 114 -6.42 -4.96 -10.71
C ASN A 114 -6.36 -5.50 -9.28
N ILE A 115 -5.31 -5.16 -8.54
CA ILE A 115 -5.19 -5.53 -7.13
C ILE A 115 -6.29 -4.81 -6.35
N ASN A 116 -7.16 -5.61 -5.75
CA ASN A 116 -8.13 -5.14 -4.77
C ASN A 116 -7.58 -5.20 -3.33
N ARG A 117 -6.62 -6.08 -3.02
CA ARG A 117 -5.91 -6.12 -1.72
C ARG A 117 -4.54 -6.74 -1.92
N LEU A 118 -3.51 -6.21 -1.27
CA LEU A 118 -2.15 -6.79 -1.28
C LEU A 118 -1.54 -6.76 0.12
N VAL A 119 -1.32 -7.94 0.68
CA VAL A 119 -0.73 -8.13 2.00
C VAL A 119 0.63 -8.81 1.87
N LEU A 120 1.65 -8.17 2.44
CA LEU A 120 2.99 -8.72 2.55
C LEU A 120 3.28 -9.06 4.02
N GLY A 121 3.83 -10.23 4.26
CA GLY A 121 4.34 -10.63 5.57
C GLY A 121 5.54 -9.78 5.99
N GLU A 122 5.78 -9.71 7.29
CA GLU A 122 6.79 -8.83 7.91
C GLU A 122 8.19 -8.98 7.28
N MET A 123 8.65 -10.20 6.97
CA MET A 123 9.99 -10.42 6.40
C MET A 123 10.11 -9.91 4.97
N ILE A 124 9.01 -9.92 4.21
CA ILE A 124 8.96 -9.38 2.85
C ILE A 124 8.86 -7.86 2.90
N ALA A 125 7.97 -7.36 3.75
CA ALA A 125 7.80 -5.93 3.97
C ALA A 125 9.11 -5.29 4.47
N THR A 126 9.86 -5.91 5.38
CA THR A 126 11.17 -5.40 5.86
C THR A 126 12.34 -5.70 4.92
N SER A 127 12.10 -6.32 3.76
CA SER A 127 13.18 -6.74 2.88
C SER A 127 13.92 -5.54 2.31
N PRO A 128 15.27 -5.49 2.41
CA PRO A 128 16.07 -4.45 1.78
C PRO A 128 16.01 -4.51 0.24
N LEU A 129 15.49 -5.61 -0.32
CA LEU A 129 15.31 -5.76 -1.77
C LEU A 129 14.02 -5.11 -2.29
N LEU A 130 13.07 -4.79 -1.41
CA LEU A 130 11.78 -4.26 -1.82
C LEU A 130 11.88 -2.87 -2.46
N PRO A 131 12.67 -1.91 -1.93
CA PRO A 131 12.90 -0.63 -2.60
C PRO A 131 13.60 -0.80 -3.97
N ASP A 132 14.56 -1.72 -4.06
CA ASP A 132 15.25 -2.04 -5.32
C ASP A 132 14.29 -2.63 -6.37
N LEU A 133 13.30 -3.43 -5.94
CA LEU A 133 12.26 -3.95 -6.80
C LEU A 133 11.41 -2.82 -7.38
N PHE A 134 10.88 -1.93 -6.52
CA PHE A 134 10.09 -0.79 -6.98
C PHE A 134 10.87 0.13 -7.92
N ARG A 135 12.16 0.41 -7.65
CA ARG A 135 13.03 1.16 -8.58
C ARG A 135 13.24 0.49 -9.93
N LYS A 136 13.16 -0.85 -10.01
CA LYS A 136 13.28 -1.58 -11.29
C LYS A 136 11.96 -1.65 -12.06
N LEU A 137 10.84 -1.58 -11.35
CA LEU A 137 9.50 -1.53 -11.91
C LEU A 137 9.16 -0.11 -12.39
N ASP A 138 9.73 0.92 -11.76
CA ASP A 138 9.63 2.29 -12.25
C ASP A 138 10.13 2.41 -13.69
N GLY A 139 9.26 2.88 -14.59
CA GLY A 139 9.49 2.95 -16.03
C GLY A 139 9.38 1.63 -16.81
N ARG A 140 8.98 0.52 -16.17
CA ARG A 140 8.65 -0.75 -16.85
C ARG A 140 7.18 -1.09 -16.62
N PRO A 141 6.38 -1.27 -17.68
CA PRO A 141 4.99 -1.68 -17.49
C PRO A 141 4.95 -3.13 -16.99
N ALA A 142 4.66 -3.30 -15.71
CA ALA A 142 4.18 -4.55 -15.13
C ALA A 142 2.75 -4.28 -14.67
N ASN A 143 1.80 -5.09 -15.13
CA ASN A 143 0.44 -4.99 -14.60
C ASN A 143 0.37 -5.64 -13.21
N ASP A 144 -0.73 -5.40 -12.52
CA ASP A 144 -0.98 -5.86 -11.16
C ASP A 144 -0.80 -7.38 -10.98
N THR A 145 -1.22 -8.20 -11.95
CA THR A 145 -0.98 -9.66 -11.89
C THR A 145 0.51 -9.98 -11.97
N GLN A 146 1.22 -9.44 -12.96
CA GLN A 146 2.66 -9.65 -13.14
C GLN A 146 3.47 -9.16 -11.93
N PHE A 147 3.06 -8.05 -11.32
CA PHE A 147 3.69 -7.52 -10.12
C PHE A 147 3.59 -8.51 -8.96
N THR A 148 2.42 -9.09 -8.70
CA THR A 148 2.26 -10.10 -7.64
C THR A 148 3.00 -11.40 -7.93
N GLU A 149 3.12 -11.81 -9.20
CA GLU A 149 3.95 -12.95 -9.62
C GLU A 149 5.42 -12.69 -9.31
N ILE A 150 5.93 -11.49 -9.64
CA ILE A 150 7.32 -11.09 -9.34
C ILE A 150 7.58 -11.11 -7.83
N LEU A 151 6.66 -10.57 -7.02
CA LEU A 151 6.77 -10.61 -5.56
C LEU A 151 6.83 -12.04 -5.04
N THR A 152 5.95 -12.91 -5.54
CA THR A 152 5.89 -14.32 -5.17
C THR A 152 7.19 -15.04 -5.55
N ASP A 153 7.68 -14.86 -6.76
CA ASP A 153 8.91 -15.50 -7.25
C ASP A 153 10.17 -15.04 -6.49
N LEU A 154 10.22 -13.77 -6.08
CA LEU A 154 11.36 -13.21 -5.36
C LEU A 154 11.41 -13.63 -3.89
N PHE A 155 10.24 -13.77 -3.25
CA PHE A 155 10.16 -13.87 -1.79
C PHE A 155 9.56 -15.17 -1.26
N VAL A 156 8.81 -15.92 -2.07
CA VAL A 156 8.33 -17.25 -1.69
C VAL A 156 9.37 -18.29 -2.06
N TRP A 157 10.28 -18.55 -1.10
CA TRP A 157 11.20 -19.66 -1.21
C TRP A 157 10.41 -20.95 -1.03
N LYS A 158 10.19 -21.69 -2.13
CA LYS A 158 9.73 -23.08 -2.02
C LYS A 158 10.80 -23.84 -1.23
N ASP A 159 10.43 -24.39 -0.08
CA ASP A 159 11.29 -25.23 0.74
C ASP A 159 12.11 -26.17 -0.15
N ALA A 160 13.44 -26.04 -0.08
CA ALA A 160 14.39 -26.97 -0.68
C ALA A 160 14.63 -28.15 0.27
#